data_AF-A0A8S3JR40-F1
#
_entry.id   AF-A0A8S3JR40-F1
#
_cell.length_a   1.000
_cell.length_b   1.000
_cell.length_c   1.000
_cell.angle_alpha   90.00
_cell.angle_beta   90.00
_cell.angle_gamma   90.00
#
_symmetry.space_group_name_H-M   'P 1'
#
loop_
_entity.id
_entity.type
_entity.pdbx_description
1 polymer ?
#
loop_
_entity_poly.entity_id
_entity_poly.type
_entity_poly.pdbx_seq_one_letter_code
_entity_poly.pdbx_strand_id
1 'polypeptide(L)'
;PATVSRCAMVYLDPSDLGYKPFLNYWYRCRLPITFPKNAIEFLRELMDFSIDKGFAFLSTLKDPWHIPVSKINVLQTLCYLLSTFLDYLDKHGGFGEEDQRLAQTPGSNPAAASTSKSYTPK
;
A
#
# COMPACT_ATOMS: atom_id res chain seq x y z
N PRO A 1 20.51 32.18 -23.17
CA PRO A 1 19.81 33.50 -23.21
C PRO A 1 18.93 33.70 -24.46
N ALA A 2 19.47 33.58 -25.69
CA ALA A 2 18.71 33.84 -26.92
C ALA A 2 17.62 32.78 -27.24
N THR A 3 17.81 31.53 -26.84
CA THR A 3 16.84 30.43 -27.04
C THR A 3 15.74 30.35 -25.99
N VAL A 4 15.99 30.88 -24.78
CA VAL A 4 15.03 30.89 -23.66
C VAL A 4 14.20 32.17 -23.58
N SER A 5 14.39 33.15 -24.48
CA SER A 5 13.58 34.38 -24.48
C SER A 5 12.18 34.19 -25.09
N ARG A 6 11.97 33.14 -25.89
CA ARG A 6 10.69 32.83 -26.54
C ARG A 6 9.85 31.81 -25.78
N CYS A 7 10.38 31.21 -24.73
CA CYS A 7 9.71 30.20 -23.91
C CYS A 7 9.61 30.67 -22.47
N ALA A 8 8.49 30.40 -21.81
CA ALA A 8 8.38 30.57 -20.38
C ALA A 8 9.25 29.52 -19.68
N MET A 9 10.10 29.95 -18.75
CA MET A 9 10.91 29.07 -17.92
C MET A 9 10.34 29.04 -16.51
N VAL A 10 9.92 27.86 -16.07
CA VAL A 10 9.44 27.64 -14.69
C VAL A 10 10.55 26.95 -13.93
N TYR A 11 11.12 27.65 -12.96
CA TYR A 11 12.08 27.08 -12.02
C TYR A 11 11.32 26.48 -10.85
N LEU A 12 11.59 25.23 -10.55
CA LEU A 12 11.05 24.53 -9.39
C LEU A 12 12.18 24.36 -8.38
N ASP A 13 11.98 24.83 -7.16
CA ASP A 13 12.90 24.53 -6.07
C ASP A 13 12.75 23.04 -5.72
N PRO A 14 13.83 22.25 -5.71
CA PRO A 14 13.79 20.86 -5.24
C PRO A 14 13.28 20.72 -3.80
N SER A 15 13.32 21.80 -3.01
CA SER A 15 12.77 21.88 -1.65
C SER A 15 11.24 21.95 -1.63
N ASP A 16 10.62 22.57 -2.63
CA ASP A 16 9.16 22.82 -2.68
C ASP A 16 8.35 21.59 -3.09
N LEU A 17 8.92 20.70 -3.91
CA LEU A 17 8.19 19.52 -4.38
C LEU A 17 7.92 18.52 -3.24
N GLY A 18 8.86 18.45 -2.28
CA GLY A 18 8.78 17.56 -1.12
C GLY A 18 8.63 16.08 -1.47
N TYR A 19 8.41 15.26 -0.45
CA TYR A 19 8.24 13.81 -0.61
C TYR A 19 6.78 13.34 -0.45
N LYS A 20 5.92 14.19 0.12
CA LYS A 20 4.51 13.88 0.38
C LYS A 20 3.70 13.57 -0.88
N PRO A 21 3.86 14.28 -2.02
CA PRO A 21 3.14 13.94 -3.25
C PRO A 21 3.47 12.53 -3.76
N PHE A 22 4.72 12.11 -3.62
CA PHE A 22 5.15 10.76 -3.97
C PHE A 22 4.49 9.69 -3.08
N LEU A 23 4.44 9.90 -1.76
CA LEU A 23 3.77 8.97 -0.85
C LEU A 23 2.27 8.85 -1.15
N ASN A 24 1.59 9.98 -1.38
CA ASN A 24 0.18 9.99 -1.76
C ASN A 24 -0.09 9.19 -3.04
N TYR A 25 0.79 9.31 -4.04
CA TYR A 25 0.73 8.48 -5.23
C TYR A 25 0.97 7.00 -4.92
N TRP A 26 1.98 6.69 -4.10
CA TRP A 26 2.36 5.33 -3.75
C TRP A 26 1.21 4.59 -3.05
N TYR A 27 0.55 5.20 -2.05
CA TYR A 27 -0.61 4.59 -1.37
C TYR A 27 -1.76 4.29 -2.33
N ARG A 28 -1.97 5.13 -3.35
CA ARG A 28 -3.11 5.00 -4.28
C ARG A 28 -2.84 4.03 -5.42
N CYS A 29 -1.61 3.95 -5.90
CA CYS A 29 -1.29 3.27 -7.16
C CYS A 29 -0.42 2.03 -7.00
N ARG A 30 0.25 1.84 -5.86
CA ARG A 30 1.25 0.78 -5.68
C ARG A 30 0.92 -0.23 -4.59
N LEU A 31 -0.11 0.01 -3.79
CA LEU A 31 -0.61 -0.99 -2.85
C LEU A 31 -1.57 -1.97 -3.56
N PRO A 32 -1.54 -3.26 -3.19
CA PRO A 32 -2.51 -4.24 -3.68
C PRO A 32 -3.94 -3.83 -3.35
N ILE A 33 -4.89 -4.14 -4.23
CA ILE A 33 -6.33 -3.86 -4.02
C ILE A 33 -6.88 -4.63 -2.82
N THR A 34 -6.30 -5.81 -2.54
CA THR A 34 -6.60 -6.66 -1.38
C THR A 34 -6.20 -6.03 -0.05
N PHE A 35 -5.35 -4.99 -0.07
CA PHE A 35 -4.80 -4.43 1.16
C PHE A 35 -5.87 -3.67 1.95
N PRO A 36 -6.09 -3.99 3.24
CA PRO A 36 -7.19 -3.41 4.00
C PRO A 36 -7.02 -1.91 4.22
N LYS A 37 -8.11 -1.15 4.06
CA LYS A 37 -8.11 0.32 4.16
C LYS A 37 -7.58 0.82 5.51
N ASN A 38 -7.93 0.14 6.60
CA ASN A 38 -7.44 0.46 7.95
C ASN A 38 -5.91 0.35 8.03
N ALA A 39 -5.32 -0.62 7.32
CA ALA A 39 -3.87 -0.77 7.28
C ALA A 39 -3.19 0.32 6.43
N ILE A 40 -3.88 0.88 5.42
CA ILE A 40 -3.38 2.02 4.65
C ILE A 40 -3.26 3.25 5.54
N GLU A 41 -4.29 3.51 6.35
CA GLU A 41 -4.31 4.64 7.29
C GLU A 41 -3.21 4.49 8.34
N PHE A 42 -3.06 3.30 8.92
CA PHE A 42 -1.98 3.00 9.86
C PHE A 42 -0.60 3.17 9.21
N LEU A 43 -0.41 2.67 7.98
CA LEU A 43 0.84 2.82 7.25
C LEU A 43 1.14 4.29 6.95
N ARG A 44 0.12 5.10 6.65
CA ARG A 44 0.27 6.54 6.44
C ARG A 44 0.77 7.24 7.69
N GLU A 45 0.17 6.96 8.84
CA GLU A 45 0.61 7.52 10.13
C GLU A 45 2.03 7.07 10.48
N LEU A 46 2.36 5.80 10.24
CA LEU A 46 3.70 5.25 10.47
C LEU A 46 4.75 5.97 9.63
N MET A 47 4.47 6.17 8.34
CA MET A 47 5.40 6.82 7.41
C MET A 47 5.55 8.31 7.75
N ASP A 48 4.46 9.02 8.06
CA ASP A 48 4.53 10.43 8.47
C ASP A 48 5.36 10.60 9.76
N PHE A 49 5.24 9.68 10.72
CA PHE A 49 6.05 9.71 11.95
C PHE A 49 7.53 9.34 11.73
N SER A 50 7.79 8.37 10.85
CA SER A 50 9.11 7.74 10.71
C SER A 50 10.01 8.45 9.70
N ILE A 51 9.46 8.92 8.58
CA ILE A 51 10.23 9.48 7.47
C ILE A 51 10.90 10.80 7.86
N ASP A 52 10.20 11.70 8.55
CA ASP A 52 10.78 12.98 9.00
C ASP A 52 11.94 12.76 9.98
N LYS A 53 11.78 11.83 10.93
CA LYS A 53 12.83 11.44 11.88
C LYS A 53 14.00 10.76 11.18
N GLY A 54 13.71 9.90 10.20
CA GLY A 54 14.71 9.25 9.37
C GLY A 54 15.56 10.29 8.63
N PHE A 55 14.92 11.27 7.98
CA PHE A 55 15.64 12.34 7.28
C PHE A 55 16.44 13.25 8.22
N ALA A 56 15.92 13.57 9.41
CA ALA A 56 16.67 14.30 10.43
C ALA A 56 17.91 13.52 10.88
N PHE A 57 17.77 12.21 11.12
CA PHE A 57 18.89 11.33 11.44
C PHE A 57 19.92 11.28 10.30
N LEU A 58 19.46 11.10 9.06
CA LEU A 58 20.31 11.10 7.85
C LEU A 58 21.10 12.40 7.69
N SER A 59 20.52 13.54 8.06
CA SER A 59 21.20 14.83 8.03
C SER A 59 22.24 15.04 9.13
N THR A 60 22.17 14.24 10.20
CA THR A 60 23.12 14.31 11.33
C THR A 60 24.39 13.50 11.06
N LEU A 61 24.32 12.53 10.14
CA LEU A 61 25.47 11.73 9.74
C LEU A 61 26.52 12.61 9.02
N LYS A 62 27.77 12.54 9.46
CA LYS A 62 28.91 13.11 8.74
C LYS A 62 29.24 12.19 7.56
N ASP A 63 29.12 12.70 6.35
CA ASP A 63 29.45 12.01 5.09
C ASP A 63 28.70 10.67 4.87
N PRO A 64 27.36 10.65 4.84
CA PRO A 64 26.60 9.41 4.72
C PRO A 64 26.79 8.70 3.37
N TRP A 65 27.20 9.42 2.31
CA TRP A 65 27.31 8.88 0.97
C TRP A 65 28.48 9.50 0.20
N HIS A 66 29.28 8.68 -0.48
CA HIS A 66 30.31 9.14 -1.42
C HIS A 66 29.70 9.80 -2.67
N ILE A 67 28.46 9.41 -3.01
CA ILE A 67 27.70 9.91 -4.16
C ILE A 67 26.51 10.70 -3.62
N PRO A 68 26.19 11.89 -4.17
CA PRO A 68 25.04 12.66 -3.70
C PRO A 68 23.73 11.91 -3.99
N VAL A 69 23.03 11.50 -2.93
CA VAL A 69 21.72 10.85 -3.03
C VAL A 69 20.63 11.84 -2.61
N SER A 70 19.62 12.01 -3.45
CA SER A 70 18.45 12.82 -3.11
C SER A 70 17.56 12.11 -2.09
N LYS A 71 16.95 12.87 -1.16
CA LYS A 71 16.02 12.33 -0.15
C LYS A 71 14.87 11.54 -0.77
N ILE A 72 14.37 11.97 -1.93
CA ILE A 72 13.29 11.27 -2.63
C ILE A 72 13.71 9.89 -3.13
N ASN A 73 14.97 9.72 -3.54
CA ASN A 73 15.47 8.44 -4.03
C ASN A 73 15.58 7.43 -2.88
N VAL A 74 16.04 7.88 -1.70
CA VAL A 74 16.05 7.04 -0.49
C VAL A 74 14.64 6.57 -0.16
N LEU A 75 13.67 7.49 -0.18
CA LEU A 75 12.26 7.15 0.07
C LEU A 75 11.70 6.18 -0.98
N GLN A 76 12.01 6.41 -2.26
CA GLN A 76 11.59 5.54 -3.36
C GLN A 76 12.11 4.12 -3.16
N THR A 77 13.39 3.95 -2.83
CA THR A 77 13.96 2.61 -2.60
C THR A 77 13.28 1.88 -1.44
N LEU A 78 12.99 2.58 -0.34
CA LEU A 78 12.22 2.03 0.78
C LEU A 78 10.81 1.60 0.35
N CYS A 79 10.09 2.48 -0.38
CA CYS A 79 8.74 2.21 -0.84
C CYS A 79 8.69 1.05 -1.83
N TYR A 80 9.67 0.95 -2.74
CA TYR A 80 9.76 -0.18 -3.67
C TYR A 80 10.03 -1.50 -2.95
N LEU A 81 10.97 -1.50 -1.99
CA LEU A 81 11.22 -2.68 -1.18
C LEU A 81 9.94 -3.12 -0.46
N LEU A 82 9.28 -2.19 0.22
CA LEU A 82 8.04 -2.48 0.95
C LEU A 82 6.93 -2.98 0.01
N SER A 83 6.73 -2.35 -1.15
CA SER A 83 5.79 -2.83 -2.16
C SER A 83 6.07 -4.28 -2.58
N THR A 84 7.35 -4.62 -2.84
CA THR A 84 7.68 -6.01 -3.23
C THR A 84 7.38 -7.02 -2.12
N PHE A 85 7.58 -6.65 -0.86
CA PHE A 85 7.19 -7.48 0.28
C PHE A 85 5.67 -7.63 0.38
N LEU A 86 4.91 -6.54 0.20
CA LEU A 86 3.45 -6.59 0.23
C LEU A 86 2.88 -7.42 -0.92
N ASP A 87 3.41 -7.28 -2.13
CA ASP A 87 3.01 -8.09 -3.29
C ASP A 87 3.33 -9.58 -3.08
N TYR A 88 4.44 -9.89 -2.43
CA TYR A 88 4.79 -11.26 -2.06
C TYR A 88 3.80 -11.82 -1.04
N LEU A 89 3.46 -11.04 -0.01
CA LEU A 89 2.46 -11.44 0.98
C LEU A 89 1.08 -11.64 0.34
N ASP A 90 0.68 -10.78 -0.59
CA ASP A 90 -0.59 -10.91 -1.33
C ASP A 90 -0.67 -12.27 -2.04
N LYS A 91 0.39 -12.63 -2.78
CA LYS A 91 0.46 -13.89 -3.54
C LYS A 91 0.48 -15.13 -2.67
N HIS A 92 0.94 -15.03 -1.43
CA HIS A 92 1.07 -16.15 -0.49
C HIS A 92 -0.01 -16.15 0.61
N GLY A 93 -1.08 -15.35 0.47
CA GLY A 93 -2.22 -15.36 1.40
C GLY A 93 -1.97 -14.62 2.73
N GLY A 94 -1.03 -13.69 2.76
CA GLY A 94 -0.58 -12.98 3.96
C GLY A 94 -1.55 -11.92 4.49
N PHE A 95 -2.55 -11.48 3.71
CA PHE A 95 -3.50 -10.46 4.15
C PHE A 95 -4.75 -10.99 4.85
N GLY A 96 -4.82 -12.31 5.07
CA GLY A 96 -5.98 -12.97 5.65
C GLY A 96 -7.14 -12.90 4.66
N GLU A 97 -7.58 -14.05 4.16
CA GLU A 97 -8.94 -14.11 3.63
C GLU A 97 -9.86 -13.69 4.76
N GLU A 98 -10.56 -12.55 4.60
CA GLU A 98 -11.72 -12.31 5.44
C GLU A 98 -12.62 -13.54 5.31
N ASP A 99 -12.87 -14.15 6.47
CA ASP A 99 -13.63 -15.37 6.66
C ASP A 99 -15.08 -15.18 6.15
N GLN A 100 -15.27 -15.22 4.83
CA GLN A 100 -16.58 -15.44 4.22
C GLN A 100 -16.96 -16.93 4.26
N ARG A 101 -16.22 -17.76 5.02
CA ARG A 101 -16.57 -19.16 5.30
C ARG A 101 -17.46 -19.34 6.53
N LEU A 102 -17.82 -18.27 7.25
CA LEU A 102 -18.89 -18.34 8.26
C LEU A 102 -20.33 -18.42 7.67
N ALA A 103 -20.48 -18.50 6.34
CA ALA A 103 -21.79 -18.71 5.71
C ALA A 103 -22.03 -20.13 5.17
N GLN A 104 -21.09 -21.09 5.31
CA GLN A 104 -21.31 -22.46 4.82
C GLN A 104 -20.70 -23.52 5.75
N THR A 105 -21.46 -23.94 6.76
CA THR A 105 -21.21 -25.23 7.45
C THR A 105 -22.05 -26.33 6.79
N PRO A 106 -21.44 -27.38 6.21
CA PRO A 106 -22.15 -28.56 5.71
C PRO A 106 -22.28 -29.62 6.82
N GLY A 107 -23.48 -30.19 6.98
CA GLY A 107 -23.76 -31.26 7.95
C GLY A 107 -24.72 -32.32 7.42
N SER A 108 -24.13 -33.39 6.87
CA SER A 108 -24.61 -34.79 6.76
C SER A 108 -25.96 -35.15 6.11
N ASN A 109 -25.82 -35.88 4.99
CA ASN A 109 -26.82 -36.68 4.25
C ASN A 109 -27.26 -37.95 5.05
N PRO A 110 -28.37 -38.64 4.69
CA PRO A 110 -28.23 -39.69 3.67
C PRO A 110 -29.43 -39.87 2.71
N ALA A 111 -29.17 -40.70 1.71
CA ALA A 111 -29.92 -40.92 0.49
C ALA A 111 -31.34 -41.49 0.63
N ALA A 112 -32.17 -41.08 -0.34
CA ALA A 112 -33.19 -41.87 -1.06
C ALA A 112 -34.15 -42.78 -0.28
N ALA A 113 -35.41 -42.34 -0.17
CA ALA A 113 -36.58 -43.19 -0.42
C ALA A 113 -37.82 -42.32 -0.67
N SER A 114 -38.40 -42.48 -1.86
CA SER A 114 -39.76 -42.07 -2.19
C SER A 114 -40.78 -42.67 -1.22
N THR A 115 -41.75 -41.89 -0.74
CA THR A 115 -43.17 -42.30 -0.58
C THR A 115 -44.05 -41.11 -0.19
N SER A 116 -45.22 -41.10 -0.81
CA SER A 116 -46.39 -40.21 -0.77
C SER A 116 -47.02 -39.84 0.58
N LYS A 117 -47.89 -38.80 0.50
CA LYS A 117 -49.04 -38.38 1.36
C LYS A 117 -48.65 -37.31 2.39
N SER A 118 -49.43 -36.27 2.73
CA SER A 118 -50.71 -35.64 2.32
C SER A 118 -51.02 -34.60 3.43
N TYR A 119 -51.51 -33.40 3.09
CA TYR A 119 -52.41 -32.48 3.87
C TYR A 119 -52.44 -32.58 5.43
N THR A 120 -52.21 -31.53 6.23
CA THR A 120 -53.19 -30.47 6.62
C THR A 120 -52.57 -29.49 7.65
N PRO A 121 -53.15 -28.28 7.84
CA PRO A 121 -52.64 -27.23 8.74
C PRO A 121 -53.37 -27.15 10.09
N LYS A 122 -52.72 -26.56 11.10
CA LYS A 122 -53.31 -25.69 12.13
C LYS A 122 -52.29 -24.67 12.58
#